data_AF-A0A1B6JVM3-F1
#
_entry.id   AF-A0A1B6JVM3-F1
#
_cell.length_a   1.000
_cell.length_b   1.000
_cell.length_c   1.000
_cell.angle_alpha   90.00
_cell.angle_beta   90.00
_cell.angle_gamma   90.00
#
_symmetry.space_group_name_H-M   'P 1'
#
loop_
_entity.id
_entity.type
_entity.pdbx_description
1 polymer ?
#
loop_
_entity_poly.entity_id
_entity_poly.type
_entity_poly.pdbx_seq_one_letter_code
_entity_poly.pdbx_strand_id
1 'polypeptide(L)'
;MKGELLIVFFLTFTLHLVELHESRFPVEKENKREGKRKFTHEWQEIGEDEPIPPGLHVRINLSTHKKEVKLLDNDETETPTSVSVIEKTSTFTDQDGENSDLEKRLKNIPAEDIQPTLEEIDEVKKKFRPYEELKKEFESLKMSVKTDLEVMDELFASYQKVMEKRKTHTMEELGNLNTLSPLEESHLSILTDLEYMVHQVDNAREFVLSGGLNLIVYPSLNSSSSVIRSEAARLLGSAVQNNAASQIKALESGAVGTILRVLALDTAATVRSSALYALGCLVRRFPLAQRQFVDQGGLAVLVSLFDGDSGEQLKLQVKVVTFIDDLIVERQDAKMTQLEALSNNETSAEKKEAEERLKQYKQVELEKTLQEKEWCQHLVKLLKRELLSKSMLD
;
A
#
# COMPACT_ATOMS: atom_id res chain seq x y z
N MET A 1 24.44 -32.76 9.93
CA MET A 1 25.68 -31.96 9.71
C MET A 1 26.15 -31.86 8.25
N LYS A 2 25.47 -32.49 7.28
CA LYS A 2 25.42 -32.08 5.85
C LYS A 2 23.96 -31.87 5.38
N GLY A 3 23.05 -31.65 6.33
CA GLY A 3 21.60 -31.89 6.18
C GLY A 3 20.69 -30.72 6.59
N GLU A 4 21.25 -29.55 6.93
CA GLU A 4 20.55 -28.26 6.75
C GLU A 4 20.31 -27.94 5.27
N LEU A 5 20.87 -28.78 4.38
CA LEU A 5 20.51 -28.97 2.98
C LEU A 5 19.00 -29.19 2.74
N LEU A 6 18.17 -29.35 3.78
CA LEU A 6 16.72 -29.37 3.63
C LEU A 6 16.10 -27.96 3.45
N ILE A 7 16.81 -26.89 3.84
CA ILE A 7 16.48 -25.50 3.46
C ILE A 7 16.47 -25.38 1.91
N VAL A 8 17.31 -26.16 1.24
CA VAL A 8 17.44 -26.22 -0.22
C VAL A 8 16.21 -26.87 -0.89
N PHE A 9 15.40 -27.68 -0.20
CA PHE A 9 14.27 -28.38 -0.82
C PHE A 9 12.94 -27.60 -0.78
N PHE A 10 12.83 -26.56 0.07
CA PHE A 10 11.63 -25.71 0.12
C PHE A 10 11.81 -24.38 -0.64
N LEU A 11 13.04 -23.86 -0.75
CA LEU A 11 13.38 -22.79 -1.71
C LEU A 11 13.28 -23.24 -3.18
N THR A 12 13.27 -24.55 -3.46
CA THR A 12 13.01 -25.07 -4.81
C THR A 12 11.52 -25.07 -5.17
N PHE A 13 10.60 -24.96 -4.22
CA PHE A 13 9.16 -24.87 -4.53
C PHE A 13 8.72 -23.43 -4.83
N THR A 14 9.42 -22.43 -4.29
CA THR A 14 9.31 -21.03 -4.73
C THR A 14 9.78 -20.83 -6.18
N LEU A 15 10.53 -21.78 -6.75
CA LEU A 15 10.95 -21.78 -8.15
C LEU A 15 9.81 -22.12 -9.14
N HIS A 16 8.68 -22.70 -8.71
CA HIS A 16 7.62 -23.16 -9.63
C HIS A 16 6.47 -22.16 -9.85
N LEU A 17 6.49 -21.01 -9.15
CA LEU A 17 5.43 -20.00 -9.24
C LEU A 17 5.87 -18.69 -9.91
N VAL A 18 7.14 -18.57 -10.29
CA VAL A 18 7.70 -17.39 -10.98
C VAL A 18 7.82 -17.60 -12.50
N GLU A 19 7.55 -18.80 -13.01
CA GLU A 19 7.75 -19.18 -14.42
C GLU A 19 6.53 -18.89 -15.33
N LEU A 20 5.82 -17.78 -15.08
CA LEU A 20 4.71 -17.32 -15.94
C LEU A 20 4.65 -15.78 -16.03
N HIS A 21 5.79 -15.14 -16.35
CA HIS A 21 5.75 -13.82 -17.01
C HIS A 21 7.06 -13.50 -17.76
N GLU A 22 7.36 -14.24 -18.83
CA GLU A 22 8.21 -13.73 -19.90
C GLU A 22 7.33 -13.05 -20.95
N SER A 23 7.50 -11.74 -21.13
CA SER A 23 7.40 -11.15 -22.46
C SER A 23 8.40 -9.98 -22.58
N ARG A 24 9.45 -10.26 -23.36
CA ARG A 24 10.47 -9.32 -23.85
C ARG A 24 9.83 -8.21 -24.67
N PHE A 25 10.23 -6.97 -24.44
CA PHE A 25 10.13 -5.89 -25.42
C PHE A 25 11.47 -5.69 -26.15
N PRO A 26 11.48 -5.51 -27.48
CA PRO A 26 12.70 -5.33 -28.25
C PRO A 26 13.23 -3.89 -28.16
N VAL A 27 14.56 -3.76 -28.14
CA VAL A 27 15.29 -2.48 -28.24
C VAL A 27 15.28 -2.03 -29.71
N GLU A 28 14.63 -0.91 -30.00
CA GLU A 28 14.73 -0.24 -31.30
C GLU A 28 15.84 0.81 -31.34
N LYS A 29 16.47 0.89 -32.51
CA LYS A 29 17.69 1.63 -32.82
C LYS A 29 17.42 3.13 -32.99
N GLU A 30 18.30 3.95 -32.43
CA GLU A 30 18.40 5.38 -32.75
C GLU A 30 18.66 5.61 -34.24
N ASN A 31 17.88 6.49 -34.87
CA ASN A 31 18.26 7.15 -36.12
C ASN A 31 17.88 8.64 -36.12
N LYS A 32 18.93 9.47 -36.09
CA LYS A 32 19.16 10.80 -36.70
C LYS A 32 17.99 11.77 -36.97
N ARG A 33 18.04 12.87 -36.18
CA ARG A 33 17.92 14.31 -36.53
C ARG A 33 17.21 14.73 -37.83
N GLU A 34 16.06 15.39 -37.67
CA GLU A 34 15.60 16.49 -38.54
C GLU A 34 15.05 17.67 -37.67
N GLY A 35 14.91 18.86 -38.27
CA GLY A 35 14.95 20.20 -37.66
C GLY A 35 14.18 20.45 -36.36
N LYS A 36 14.84 21.09 -35.38
CA LYS A 36 14.23 21.52 -34.10
C LYS A 36 13.16 22.59 -34.32
N ARG A 37 11.88 22.21 -34.20
CA ARG A 37 10.76 23.14 -33.95
C ARG A 37 10.97 23.77 -32.57
N LYS A 38 10.85 25.10 -32.46
CA LYS A 38 10.92 25.80 -31.17
C LYS A 38 9.54 25.83 -30.55
N PHE A 39 9.36 25.13 -29.43
CA PHE A 39 8.12 25.14 -28.64
C PHE A 39 8.03 26.41 -27.78
N THR A 40 6.82 26.96 -27.61
CA THR A 40 6.55 28.16 -26.82
C THR A 40 5.66 27.87 -25.61
N HIS A 41 5.48 28.86 -24.73
CA HIS A 41 4.54 28.83 -23.61
C HIS A 41 3.08 29.10 -24.05
N GLU A 42 2.76 28.88 -25.32
CA GLU A 42 1.41 29.01 -25.88
C GLU A 42 1.08 27.71 -26.62
N TRP A 43 -0.21 27.36 -26.66
CA TRP A 43 -0.66 26.10 -27.26
C TRP A 43 -0.39 26.07 -28.76
N GLN A 44 0.37 25.07 -29.20
CA GLN A 44 0.70 24.84 -30.61
C GLN A 44 0.14 23.49 -31.07
N GLU A 45 -0.53 23.48 -32.23
CA GLU A 45 -1.02 22.24 -32.85
C GLU A 45 0.14 21.37 -33.37
N ILE A 46 0.04 20.07 -33.09
CA ILE A 46 0.95 19.01 -33.54
C ILE A 46 0.17 18.02 -34.42
N GLY A 47 0.81 17.55 -35.50
CA GLY A 47 0.26 16.53 -36.39
C GLY A 47 0.19 15.15 -35.73
N GLU A 48 -0.71 14.29 -36.19
CA GLU A 48 -1.01 13.00 -35.53
C GLU A 48 0.21 12.07 -35.37
N ASP A 49 1.18 12.17 -36.28
CA ASP A 49 2.38 11.32 -36.37
C ASP A 49 3.70 12.00 -35.93
N GLU A 50 3.65 13.23 -35.40
CA GLU A 50 4.87 13.94 -34.97
C GLU A 50 5.27 13.54 -33.53
N PRO A 51 6.52 13.11 -33.29
CA PRO A 51 6.96 12.66 -31.97
C PRO A 51 7.04 13.84 -30.99
N ILE A 52 6.39 13.72 -29.83
CA ILE A 52 6.36 14.74 -28.79
C ILE A 52 7.57 14.55 -27.84
N PRO A 53 8.47 15.54 -27.70
CA PRO A 53 9.57 15.47 -26.74
C PRO A 53 9.09 15.34 -25.28
N PRO A 54 9.83 14.63 -24.42
CA PRO A 54 9.51 14.52 -23.00
C PRO A 54 9.58 15.91 -22.32
N GLY A 55 8.60 16.22 -21.46
CA GLY A 55 8.54 17.47 -20.70
C GLY A 55 7.60 18.56 -21.25
N LEU A 56 6.83 18.28 -22.30
CA LEU A 56 5.77 19.16 -22.81
C LEU A 56 4.40 18.76 -22.25
N HIS A 57 3.57 19.75 -21.96
CA HIS A 57 2.17 19.53 -21.57
C HIS A 57 1.33 19.33 -22.83
N VAL A 58 0.54 18.25 -22.88
CA VAL A 58 -0.22 17.82 -24.07
C VAL A 58 -1.70 17.81 -23.75
N ARG A 59 -2.52 18.38 -24.63
CA ARG A 59 -3.99 18.25 -24.57
C ARG A 59 -4.57 17.90 -25.94
N ILE A 60 -5.77 17.33 -25.95
CA ILE A 60 -6.56 17.12 -27.16
C ILE A 60 -7.69 18.14 -27.15
N ASN A 61 -7.75 19.00 -28.15
CA ASN A 61 -8.81 19.97 -28.29
C ASN A 61 -10.04 19.29 -28.89
N LEU A 62 -11.07 19.07 -28.07
CA LEU A 62 -12.28 18.32 -28.44
C LEU A 62 -13.10 18.98 -29.58
N SER A 63 -12.91 20.28 -29.82
CA SER A 63 -13.59 20.99 -30.92
C SER A 63 -12.86 20.80 -32.25
N THR A 64 -11.53 20.72 -32.24
CA THR A 64 -10.72 20.59 -33.45
C THR A 64 -10.21 19.17 -33.69
N HIS A 65 -10.37 18.27 -32.72
CA HIS A 65 -9.83 16.91 -32.66
C HIS A 65 -8.30 16.83 -32.83
N LYS A 66 -7.59 17.94 -32.59
CA LYS A 66 -6.13 18.02 -32.75
C LYS A 66 -5.40 17.97 -31.42
N LYS A 67 -4.19 17.42 -31.44
CA LYS A 67 -3.25 17.43 -30.31
C LYS A 67 -2.57 18.80 -30.27
N GLU A 68 -2.56 19.43 -29.10
CA GLU A 68 -1.87 20.69 -28.85
C GLU A 68 -0.83 20.49 -27.75
N VAL A 69 0.32 21.18 -27.84
CA VAL A 69 1.36 21.16 -26.81
C VAL A 69 1.79 22.55 -26.37
N LYS A 70 2.30 22.65 -25.14
CA LYS A 70 2.88 23.88 -24.55
C LYS A 70 4.01 23.53 -23.55
N LEU A 71 4.99 24.43 -23.35
CA LEU A 71 5.92 24.35 -22.22
C LEU A 71 5.24 24.77 -20.89
N LEU A 72 5.46 24.00 -19.83
CA LEU A 72 5.07 24.39 -18.47
C LEU A 72 5.89 25.59 -17.98
N ASP A 73 5.21 26.48 -17.26
CA ASP A 73 5.87 27.54 -16.49
C ASP A 73 6.26 26.95 -15.11
N ASN A 74 7.42 27.34 -14.59
CA ASN A 74 8.02 26.77 -13.37
C ASN A 74 7.21 27.05 -12.07
N ASP A 75 6.11 27.80 -12.16
CA ASP A 75 5.30 28.26 -11.03
C ASP A 75 3.88 27.65 -10.98
N GLU A 76 3.53 26.75 -11.91
CA GLU A 76 2.31 25.94 -11.77
C GLU A 76 2.62 24.70 -10.94
N THR A 77 2.38 24.80 -9.63
CA THR A 77 2.46 23.69 -8.68
C THR A 77 1.64 22.50 -9.16
N GLU A 78 2.31 21.36 -9.33
CA GLU A 78 1.66 20.07 -9.54
C GLU A 78 0.59 19.84 -8.47
N THR A 79 -0.68 19.85 -8.86
CA THR A 79 -1.77 19.34 -8.02
C THR A 79 -1.72 17.80 -8.10
N PRO A 80 -1.34 17.08 -7.02
CA PRO A 80 -1.39 15.61 -7.05
C PRO A 80 -2.86 15.19 -7.16
N THR A 81 -3.19 14.54 -8.26
CA THR A 81 -4.56 14.11 -8.56
C THR A 81 -4.71 12.66 -8.09
N SER A 82 -4.93 12.46 -6.79
CA SER A 82 -5.66 11.30 -6.29
C SER A 82 -6.99 11.81 -5.76
N VAL A 83 -8.06 11.51 -6.50
CA VAL A 83 -9.44 11.79 -6.10
C VAL A 83 -10.04 10.47 -5.65
N SER A 84 -10.33 10.35 -4.36
CA SER A 84 -11.08 9.23 -3.82
C SER A 84 -12.59 9.51 -3.93
N VAL A 85 -13.32 8.59 -4.55
CA VAL A 85 -14.79 8.65 -4.67
C VAL A 85 -15.39 7.76 -3.59
N ILE A 86 -16.19 8.34 -2.68
CA ILE A 86 -16.96 7.58 -1.69
C ILE A 86 -18.36 7.32 -2.25
N GLU A 87 -18.65 6.07 -2.65
CA GLU A 87 -20.01 5.64 -2.95
C GLU A 87 -20.73 5.15 -1.69
N LYS A 88 -21.95 5.65 -1.46
CA LYS A 88 -22.94 4.93 -0.64
C LYS A 88 -23.53 3.83 -1.53
N THR A 89 -23.21 2.59 -1.21
CA THR A 89 -23.61 1.35 -1.91
C THR A 89 -24.97 1.44 -2.59
N SER A 90 -24.94 1.43 -3.93
CA SER A 90 -26.01 0.94 -4.80
C SER A 90 -25.32 0.31 -6.00
N THR A 91 -25.23 -1.01 -6.00
CA THR A 91 -24.67 -1.83 -7.07
C THR A 91 -25.26 -1.42 -8.43
N PHE A 92 -24.42 -0.82 -9.29
CA PHE A 92 -24.65 -0.78 -10.72
C PHE A 92 -23.75 -1.82 -11.37
N THR A 93 -24.36 -2.81 -12.00
CA THR A 93 -23.67 -3.73 -12.90
C THR A 93 -23.52 -3.04 -14.25
N ASP A 94 -22.30 -2.70 -14.63
CA ASP A 94 -22.00 -2.34 -16.02
C ASP A 94 -22.12 -3.60 -16.88
N GLN A 95 -23.16 -3.64 -17.72
CA GLN A 95 -23.18 -4.54 -18.86
C GLN A 95 -22.45 -3.84 -20.00
N ASP A 96 -21.25 -4.33 -20.31
CA ASP A 96 -20.51 -4.02 -21.53
C ASP A 96 -21.35 -4.43 -22.77
N GLY A 97 -22.13 -3.47 -23.27
CA GLY A 97 -22.85 -3.57 -24.54
C GLY A 97 -22.06 -2.91 -25.66
N GLU A 98 -21.71 -3.70 -26.67
CA GLU A 98 -20.92 -3.37 -27.87
C GLU A 98 -21.10 -1.95 -28.42
N ASN A 99 -20.03 -1.16 -28.41
CA ASN A 99 -19.95 0.18 -29.01
C ASN A 99 -19.83 0.18 -30.55
N SER A 100 -20.00 -0.99 -31.20
CA SER A 100 -19.76 -1.16 -32.64
C SER A 100 -20.95 -0.75 -33.53
N ASP A 101 -22.14 -0.58 -32.93
CA ASP A 101 -23.38 -0.31 -33.65
C ASP A 101 -23.69 1.20 -33.76
N LEU A 102 -23.14 2.02 -32.85
CA LEU A 102 -23.29 3.47 -32.85
C LEU A 102 -22.52 4.14 -34.00
N GLU A 103 -21.28 3.70 -34.26
CA GLU A 103 -20.48 4.21 -35.39
C GLU A 103 -21.10 3.89 -36.75
N LYS A 104 -21.72 2.72 -36.90
CA LYS A 104 -22.41 2.32 -38.14
C LYS A 104 -23.70 3.11 -38.34
N ARG A 105 -24.40 3.45 -37.27
CA ARG A 105 -25.63 4.26 -37.31
C ARG A 105 -25.35 5.73 -37.63
N LEU A 106 -24.23 6.28 -37.18
CA LEU A 106 -23.83 7.66 -37.47
C LEU A 106 -23.38 7.88 -38.92
N LYS A 107 -22.80 6.85 -39.56
CA LYS A 107 -22.36 6.93 -40.97
C LYS A 107 -23.49 6.91 -42.01
N ASN A 108 -24.71 6.54 -41.60
CA ASN A 108 -25.85 6.33 -42.51
C ASN A 108 -26.93 7.42 -42.43
N ILE A 109 -26.65 8.58 -41.83
CA ILE A 109 -27.60 9.70 -41.77
C ILE A 109 -27.37 10.60 -43.00
N PRO A 110 -28.31 10.72 -43.95
CA PRO A 110 -28.17 11.63 -45.08
C PRO A 110 -28.16 13.08 -44.58
N ALA A 111 -27.24 13.88 -45.10
CA ALA A 111 -27.09 15.31 -44.78
C ALA A 111 -28.11 16.19 -45.52
N GLU A 112 -29.39 15.81 -45.51
CA GLU A 112 -30.48 16.59 -46.08
C GLU A 112 -31.46 17.01 -44.97
N ASP A 113 -31.38 18.31 -44.64
CA ASP A 113 -32.35 19.15 -43.92
C ASP A 113 -33.31 18.44 -42.95
N ILE A 114 -32.79 18.00 -41.80
CA ILE A 114 -33.63 17.71 -40.63
C ILE A 114 -33.97 19.06 -39.99
N GLN A 115 -35.10 19.65 -40.37
CA GLN A 115 -35.79 20.64 -39.54
C GLN A 115 -36.74 19.86 -38.62
N PRO A 116 -36.35 19.58 -37.36
CA PRO A 116 -37.23 18.84 -36.45
C PRO A 116 -38.50 19.66 -36.19
N THR A 117 -39.64 18.99 -36.26
CA THR A 117 -40.93 19.62 -35.97
C THR A 117 -41.03 19.94 -34.47
N LEU A 118 -41.80 20.98 -34.11
CA LEU A 118 -41.96 21.39 -32.71
C LEU A 118 -42.49 20.26 -31.83
N GLU A 119 -43.31 19.36 -32.37
CA GLU A 119 -43.83 18.19 -31.67
C GLU A 119 -42.75 17.15 -31.36
N GLU A 120 -41.82 16.89 -32.28
CA GLU A 120 -40.72 15.93 -32.09
C GLU A 120 -39.74 16.41 -31.01
N ILE A 121 -39.47 17.72 -30.97
CA ILE A 121 -38.65 18.34 -29.92
C ILE A 121 -39.33 18.18 -28.55
N ASP A 122 -40.65 18.31 -28.49
CA ASP A 122 -41.41 18.24 -27.24
C ASP A 122 -41.55 16.80 -26.71
N GLU A 123 -41.66 15.81 -27.61
CA GLU A 123 -41.59 14.40 -27.23
C GLU A 123 -40.21 14.00 -26.71
N VAL A 124 -39.14 14.51 -27.33
CA VAL A 124 -37.77 14.28 -26.88
C VAL A 124 -37.55 14.94 -25.50
N LYS A 125 -37.99 16.19 -25.31
CA LYS A 125 -37.91 16.87 -24.00
C LYS A 125 -38.65 16.14 -22.89
N LYS A 126 -39.75 15.45 -23.18
CA LYS A 126 -40.48 14.63 -22.19
C LYS A 126 -39.76 13.33 -21.82
N LYS A 127 -38.85 12.85 -22.69
CA LYS A 127 -38.03 11.66 -22.43
C LYS A 127 -36.79 11.95 -21.59
N PHE A 128 -36.39 13.21 -21.47
CA PHE A 128 -35.24 13.62 -20.67
C PHE A 128 -35.67 14.39 -19.43
N ARG A 129 -35.00 14.14 -18.31
CA ARG A 129 -35.23 14.94 -17.09
C ARG A 129 -34.79 16.38 -17.34
N PRO A 130 -35.51 17.38 -16.82
CA PRO A 130 -35.12 18.77 -16.99
C PRO A 130 -33.74 19.04 -16.39
N TYR A 131 -32.93 19.81 -17.11
CA TYR A 131 -31.54 20.12 -16.73
C TYR A 131 -31.43 20.72 -15.32
N GLU A 132 -32.41 21.53 -14.90
CA GLU A 132 -32.43 22.12 -13.56
C GLU A 132 -32.69 21.09 -12.46
N GLU A 133 -33.48 20.06 -12.74
CA GLU A 133 -33.74 18.96 -11.80
C GLU A 133 -32.53 18.05 -11.71
N LEU A 134 -31.89 17.72 -12.84
CA LEU A 134 -30.60 17.02 -12.87
C LEU A 134 -29.50 17.81 -12.14
N LYS A 135 -29.42 19.13 -12.34
CA LYS A 135 -28.46 20.00 -11.66
C LYS A 135 -28.70 20.05 -10.16
N LYS A 136 -29.97 20.11 -9.74
CA LYS A 136 -30.36 20.12 -8.33
C LYS A 136 -30.17 18.74 -7.68
N GLU A 137 -30.45 17.65 -8.40
CA GLU A 137 -30.13 16.29 -7.98
C GLU A 137 -28.62 16.11 -7.86
N PHE A 138 -27.82 16.61 -8.80
CA PHE A 138 -26.36 16.61 -8.75
C PHE A 138 -25.80 17.49 -7.63
N GLU A 139 -26.39 18.65 -7.36
CA GLU A 139 -26.03 19.50 -6.21
C GLU A 139 -26.46 18.87 -4.86
N SER A 140 -27.54 18.08 -4.86
CA SER A 140 -28.01 17.32 -3.68
C SER A 140 -27.17 16.05 -3.44
N LEU A 141 -26.70 15.42 -4.52
CA LEU A 141 -25.57 14.50 -4.59
C LEU A 141 -24.28 15.30 -4.52
N LYS A 142 -24.15 16.07 -3.44
CA LYS A 142 -22.93 16.76 -3.08
C LYS A 142 -21.87 15.71 -2.77
N MET A 143 -21.32 15.08 -3.81
CA MET A 143 -19.96 14.59 -3.82
C MET A 143 -19.12 15.83 -3.58
N SER A 144 -18.93 16.20 -2.31
CA SER A 144 -17.86 17.11 -1.96
C SER A 144 -16.60 16.38 -2.39
N VAL A 145 -16.08 16.74 -3.55
CA VAL A 145 -14.77 16.30 -4.01
C VAL A 145 -13.80 16.88 -2.99
N LYS A 146 -13.48 16.07 -1.99
CA LYS A 146 -12.47 16.40 -0.98
C LYS A 146 -11.16 15.80 -1.45
N THR A 147 -10.08 16.49 -1.14
CA THR A 147 -8.76 15.89 -1.30
C THR A 147 -8.55 14.82 -0.23
N ASP A 148 -7.67 13.86 -0.50
CA ASP A 148 -7.32 12.84 0.50
C ASP A 148 -6.78 13.48 1.80
N LEU A 149 -6.11 14.63 1.70
CA LEU A 149 -5.63 15.38 2.86
C LEU A 149 -6.78 15.92 3.73
N GLU A 150 -7.78 16.54 3.11
CA GLU A 150 -8.96 17.05 3.83
C GLU A 150 -9.74 15.91 4.51
N VAL A 151 -9.85 14.76 3.84
CA VAL A 151 -10.50 13.58 4.42
C VAL A 151 -9.70 13.06 5.62
N MET A 152 -8.37 12.98 5.53
CA MET A 152 -7.53 12.60 6.67
C MET A 152 -7.67 13.59 7.82
N ASP A 153 -7.66 14.90 7.58
CA ASP A 153 -7.85 15.91 8.62
C ASP A 153 -9.19 15.75 9.34
N GLU A 154 -10.26 15.45 8.60
CA GLU A 154 -11.57 15.15 9.18
C GLU A 154 -11.58 13.87 10.02
N LEU A 155 -10.85 12.83 9.59
CA LEU A 155 -10.67 11.59 10.35
C LEU A 155 -9.87 11.83 11.63
N PHE A 156 -8.82 12.66 11.59
CA PHE A 156 -8.06 13.07 12.79
C PHE A 156 -8.95 13.83 13.78
N ALA A 157 -9.73 14.79 13.30
CA ALA A 157 -10.66 15.54 14.14
C ALA A 157 -11.76 14.65 14.73
N SER A 158 -12.25 13.67 13.95
CA SER A 158 -13.24 12.69 14.41
C SER A 158 -12.66 11.76 15.47
N TYR A 159 -11.41 11.33 15.31
CA TYR A 159 -10.69 10.54 16.30
C TYR A 159 -10.57 11.29 17.63
N GLN A 160 -10.16 12.56 17.59
CA GLN A 160 -10.04 13.39 18.79
C GLN A 160 -11.36 13.47 19.55
N LYS A 161 -12.49 13.70 18.85
CA LYS A 161 -13.83 13.71 19.45
C LYS A 161 -14.17 12.37 20.11
N VAL A 162 -13.84 11.24 19.48
CA VAL A 162 -14.04 9.90 20.06
C VAL A 162 -13.23 9.73 21.35
N MET A 163 -11.98 10.19 21.35
CA MET A 163 -11.10 10.10 22.51
C MET A 163 -11.52 11.03 23.67
N GLU A 164 -12.06 12.21 23.37
CA GLU A 164 -12.63 13.12 24.36
C GLU A 164 -13.89 12.55 25.02
N LYS A 165 -14.80 11.99 24.20
CA LYS A 165 -15.99 11.28 24.72
C LYS A 165 -15.60 10.12 25.62
N ARG A 166 -14.56 9.35 25.25
CA ARG A 166 -14.04 8.25 26.08
C ARG A 166 -13.57 8.70 27.47
N LYS A 167 -12.97 9.90 27.58
CA LYS A 167 -12.49 10.42 28.89
C LYS A 167 -13.63 10.86 29.82
N THR A 168 -14.77 11.24 29.24
CA THR A 168 -15.92 11.78 29.99
C THR A 168 -16.95 10.71 30.35
N HIS A 169 -16.98 9.60 29.62
CA HIS A 169 -17.87 8.47 29.91
C HIS A 169 -17.32 7.61 31.06
N THR A 170 -18.12 7.47 32.12
CA THR A 170 -17.93 6.50 33.20
C THR A 170 -18.26 5.07 32.73
N MET A 171 -17.70 4.07 33.42
CA MET A 171 -17.71 2.61 33.16
C MET A 171 -19.10 1.95 32.89
N GLU A 172 -20.21 2.70 32.93
CA GLU A 172 -21.57 2.16 32.96
C GLU A 172 -22.13 1.67 31.61
N GLU A 173 -21.45 1.94 30.50
CA GLU A 173 -21.81 1.42 29.16
C GLU A 173 -20.71 0.55 28.56
N LEU A 174 -20.01 -0.23 29.40
CA LEU A 174 -19.21 -1.34 28.90
C LEU A 174 -20.19 -2.33 28.28
N GLY A 175 -20.27 -2.34 26.95
CA GLY A 175 -21.13 -3.25 26.20
C GLY A 175 -20.97 -4.69 26.66
N ASN A 176 -22.01 -5.50 26.46
CA ASN A 176 -21.92 -6.94 26.67
C ASN A 176 -20.63 -7.47 25.99
N LEU A 177 -19.97 -8.45 26.62
CA LEU A 177 -18.62 -8.96 26.29
C LEU A 177 -18.39 -9.33 24.80
N ASN A 178 -19.45 -9.38 23.99
CA ASN A 178 -19.44 -9.81 22.60
C ASN A 178 -19.90 -8.71 21.60
N THR A 179 -20.12 -7.46 22.01
CA THR A 179 -20.60 -6.40 21.11
C THR A 179 -19.85 -5.09 21.37
N LEU A 180 -19.30 -4.49 20.31
CA LEU A 180 -18.62 -3.20 20.38
C LEU A 180 -19.62 -2.12 20.80
N SER A 181 -19.19 -1.23 21.68
CA SER A 181 -19.98 -0.02 21.96
C SER A 181 -20.04 0.88 20.71
N PRO A 182 -21.07 1.74 20.56
CA PRO A 182 -21.13 2.69 19.43
C PRO A 182 -19.89 3.58 19.32
N LEU A 183 -19.24 3.88 20.45
CA LEU A 183 -17.99 4.64 20.50
C LEU A 183 -16.81 3.83 19.96
N GLU A 184 -16.74 2.53 20.27
CA GLU A 184 -15.72 1.63 19.74
C GLU A 184 -15.93 1.33 18.26
N GLU A 185 -17.18 1.23 17.79
CA GLU A 185 -17.49 1.12 16.36
C GLU A 185 -17.02 2.35 15.60
N SER A 186 -17.30 3.55 16.13
CA SER A 186 -16.81 4.80 15.53
C SER A 186 -15.28 4.88 15.54
N HIS A 187 -14.63 4.47 16.64
CA HIS A 187 -13.17 4.38 16.70
C HIS A 187 -12.63 3.42 15.62
N LEU A 188 -13.19 2.22 15.55
CA LEU A 188 -12.76 1.20 14.59
C LEU A 188 -12.94 1.68 13.15
N SER A 189 -14.09 2.27 12.82
CA SER A 189 -14.35 2.85 11.49
C SER A 189 -13.27 3.85 11.10
N ILE A 190 -12.90 4.77 12.00
CA ILE A 190 -11.85 5.77 11.72
C ILE A 190 -10.50 5.10 11.45
N LEU A 191 -10.13 4.07 12.22
CA LEU A 191 -8.87 3.35 11.99
C LEU A 191 -8.88 2.61 10.67
N THR A 192 -9.99 1.98 10.30
CA THR A 192 -10.15 1.27 9.03
C THR A 192 -10.13 2.22 7.84
N ASP A 193 -10.79 3.37 7.94
CA ASP A 193 -10.78 4.39 6.89
C ASP A 193 -9.35 4.96 6.69
N LEU A 194 -8.65 5.27 7.80
CA LEU A 194 -7.25 5.68 7.73
C LEU A 194 -6.36 4.56 7.15
N GLU A 195 -6.58 3.30 7.54
CA GLU A 195 -5.80 2.16 7.06
C GLU A 195 -5.95 2.00 5.54
N TYR A 196 -7.17 2.16 5.02
CA TYR A 196 -7.43 2.20 3.60
C TYR A 196 -6.66 3.33 2.92
N MET A 197 -6.74 4.56 3.45
CA MET A 197 -6.13 5.74 2.84
C MET A 197 -4.59 5.65 2.77
N VAL A 198 -3.94 5.14 3.82
CA VAL A 198 -2.47 5.06 3.87
C VAL A 198 -1.88 3.96 2.98
N HIS A 199 -2.68 3.20 2.24
CA HIS A 199 -2.13 2.36 1.17
C HIS A 199 -1.53 3.20 0.03
N GLN A 200 -1.98 4.44 -0.12
CA GLN A 200 -1.34 5.41 -1.00
C GLN A 200 -0.10 6.00 -0.33
N VAL A 201 1.03 5.98 -1.02
CA VAL A 201 2.34 6.35 -0.46
C VAL A 201 2.38 7.80 0.04
N ASP A 202 1.73 8.72 -0.68
CA ASP A 202 1.67 10.13 -0.30
C ASP A 202 0.80 10.35 0.94
N ASN A 203 -0.37 9.69 1.01
CA ASN A 203 -1.22 9.72 2.20
C ASN A 203 -0.54 9.11 3.41
N ALA A 204 0.15 7.98 3.25
CA ALA A 204 0.96 7.38 4.31
C ALA A 204 2.02 8.34 4.83
N ARG A 205 2.72 9.03 3.92
CA ARG A 205 3.75 9.99 4.30
C ARG A 205 3.15 11.14 5.08
N GLU A 206 2.05 11.72 4.60
CA GLU A 206 1.38 12.82 5.27
C GLU A 206 0.81 12.40 6.63
N PHE A 207 0.16 11.25 6.70
CA PHE A 207 -0.33 10.66 7.95
C PHE A 207 0.77 10.57 9.02
N VAL A 208 1.96 10.10 8.64
CA VAL A 208 3.10 9.98 9.56
C VAL A 208 3.68 11.35 9.92
N LEU A 209 3.81 12.26 8.95
CA LEU A 209 4.30 13.64 9.17
C LEU A 209 3.38 14.45 10.09
N SER A 210 2.07 14.31 9.92
CA SER A 210 1.02 14.89 10.77
C SER A 210 0.91 14.23 12.15
N GLY A 211 1.84 13.32 12.49
CA GLY A 211 1.93 12.72 13.82
C GLY A 211 0.91 11.61 14.08
N GLY A 212 0.28 11.04 13.04
CA GLY A 212 -0.73 10.00 13.14
C GLY A 212 -0.29 8.78 13.96
N LEU A 213 1.01 8.44 13.95
CA LEU A 213 1.55 7.37 14.80
C LEU A 213 1.37 7.67 16.29
N ASN A 214 1.74 8.87 16.74
CA ASN A 214 1.70 9.27 18.14
C ASN A 214 0.29 9.63 18.60
N LEU A 215 -0.49 10.27 17.72
CA LEU A 215 -1.81 10.79 18.03
C LEU A 215 -2.91 9.74 17.94
N ILE A 216 -2.78 8.77 17.02
CA ILE A 216 -3.82 7.80 16.70
C ILE A 216 -3.35 6.38 16.99
N VAL A 217 -2.28 5.92 16.33
CA VAL A 217 -1.87 4.51 16.41
C VAL A 217 -1.51 4.09 17.83
N TYR A 218 -0.58 4.78 18.49
CA TYR A 218 -0.09 4.35 19.81
C TYR A 218 -1.16 4.41 20.91
N PRO A 219 -2.03 5.43 20.98
CA PRO A 219 -3.17 5.39 21.90
C PRO A 219 -4.14 4.25 21.60
N SER A 220 -4.40 3.95 20.32
CA SER A 220 -5.30 2.87 19.92
C SER A 220 -4.74 1.47 20.21
N LEU A 221 -3.41 1.28 20.17
CA LEU A 221 -2.73 0.06 20.62
C LEU A 221 -2.90 -0.21 22.12
N ASN A 222 -3.30 0.79 22.91
CA ASN A 222 -3.60 0.63 24.35
C ASN A 222 -5.11 0.52 24.63
N SER A 223 -5.93 0.27 23.61
CA SER A 223 -7.38 0.07 23.76
C SER A 223 -7.71 -1.25 24.48
N SER A 224 -8.80 -1.28 25.24
CA SER A 224 -9.34 -2.51 25.85
C SER A 224 -9.81 -3.53 24.81
N SER A 225 -10.33 -3.04 23.67
CA SER A 225 -10.80 -3.87 22.56
C SER A 225 -9.65 -4.41 21.71
N SER A 226 -9.56 -5.74 21.58
CA SER A 226 -8.56 -6.42 20.74
C SER A 226 -8.74 -6.12 19.26
N VAL A 227 -9.97 -5.88 18.80
CA VAL A 227 -10.26 -5.52 17.41
C VAL A 227 -9.61 -4.17 17.06
N ILE A 228 -9.79 -3.17 17.93
CA ILE A 228 -9.17 -1.85 17.77
C ILE A 228 -7.63 -1.94 17.82
N ARG A 229 -7.07 -2.72 18.75
CA ARG A 229 -5.61 -2.91 18.82
C ARG A 229 -5.06 -3.58 17.56
N SER A 230 -5.77 -4.57 17.03
CA SER A 230 -5.41 -5.24 15.78
C SER A 230 -5.42 -4.26 14.61
N GLU A 231 -6.46 -3.44 14.50
CA GLU A 231 -6.58 -2.46 13.42
C GLU A 231 -5.52 -1.36 13.52
N ALA A 232 -5.21 -0.88 14.73
CA ALA A 232 -4.13 0.07 14.94
C ALA A 232 -2.76 -0.49 14.51
N ALA A 233 -2.49 -1.77 14.78
CA ALA A 233 -1.28 -2.42 14.31
C ALA A 233 -1.26 -2.56 12.77
N ARG A 234 -2.40 -2.89 12.14
CA ARG A 234 -2.52 -2.92 10.68
C ARG A 234 -2.24 -1.55 10.06
N LEU A 235 -2.89 -0.50 10.57
CA LEU A 235 -2.67 0.89 10.13
C LEU A 235 -1.19 1.29 10.18
N LEU A 236 -0.47 0.94 11.26
CA LEU A 236 0.98 1.17 11.33
C LEU A 236 1.73 0.43 10.22
N GLY A 237 1.39 -0.84 9.99
CA GLY A 237 2.00 -1.66 8.96
C GLY A 237 1.79 -1.09 7.55
N SER A 238 0.55 -0.71 7.22
CA SER A 238 0.19 -0.13 5.93
C SER A 238 0.88 1.22 5.71
N ALA A 239 0.93 2.09 6.73
CA ALA A 239 1.58 3.40 6.63
C ALA A 239 3.10 3.34 6.39
N VAL A 240 3.78 2.27 6.80
CA VAL A 240 5.24 2.12 6.63
C VAL A 240 5.63 1.14 5.52
N GLN A 241 4.67 0.43 4.93
CA GLN A 241 4.94 -0.61 3.94
C GLN A 241 5.60 -0.02 2.70
N ASN A 242 6.81 -0.49 2.39
CA ASN A 242 7.60 -0.05 1.22
C ASN A 242 7.78 1.48 1.12
N ASN A 243 7.74 2.19 2.25
CA ASN A 243 7.86 3.64 2.30
C ASN A 243 9.00 4.04 3.26
N ALA A 244 10.20 4.26 2.71
CA ALA A 244 11.38 4.54 3.51
C ALA A 244 11.24 5.80 4.38
N ALA A 245 10.58 6.85 3.89
CA ALA A 245 10.36 8.07 4.66
C ALA A 245 9.46 7.82 5.88
N SER A 246 8.37 7.07 5.70
CA SER A 246 7.48 6.66 6.79
C SER A 246 8.17 5.68 7.74
N GLN A 247 8.96 4.72 7.24
CA GLN A 247 9.74 3.80 8.08
C GLN A 247 10.72 4.55 8.99
N ILE A 248 11.46 5.54 8.45
CA ILE A 248 12.38 6.36 9.24
C ILE A 248 11.64 7.08 10.36
N LYS A 249 10.53 7.76 10.04
CA LYS A 249 9.74 8.49 11.03
C LYS A 249 9.11 7.58 12.08
N ALA A 250 8.64 6.40 11.68
CA ALA A 250 8.14 5.38 12.60
C ALA A 250 9.26 4.83 13.52
N LEU A 251 10.47 4.66 12.99
CA LEU A 251 11.62 4.25 13.79
C LEU A 251 11.97 5.32 14.84
N GLU A 252 12.02 6.59 14.44
CA GLU A 252 12.25 7.75 15.30
C GLU A 252 11.19 7.89 16.40
N SER A 253 9.93 7.55 16.13
CA SER A 253 8.84 7.56 17.11
C SER A 253 8.81 6.34 18.04
N GLY A 254 9.75 5.40 17.91
CA GLY A 254 9.84 4.22 18.77
C GLY A 254 8.89 3.09 18.39
N ALA A 255 8.49 2.98 17.12
CA ALA A 255 7.55 1.95 16.65
C ALA A 255 8.06 0.53 16.93
N VAL A 256 9.35 0.25 16.74
CA VAL A 256 9.94 -1.10 16.96
C VAL A 256 9.65 -1.59 18.38
N GLY A 257 10.01 -0.83 19.40
CA GLY A 257 9.80 -1.22 20.80
C GLY A 257 8.32 -1.31 21.17
N THR A 258 7.49 -0.44 20.59
CA THR A 258 6.04 -0.48 20.78
C THR A 258 5.42 -1.76 20.23
N ILE A 259 5.77 -2.14 19.01
CA ILE A 259 5.25 -3.36 18.37
C ILE A 259 5.82 -4.62 19.01
N LEU A 260 7.09 -4.63 19.42
CA LEU A 260 7.66 -5.75 20.19
C LEU A 260 6.93 -5.98 21.52
N ARG A 261 6.57 -4.90 22.23
CA ARG A 261 5.76 -5.00 23.45
C ARG A 261 4.38 -5.60 23.17
N VAL A 262 3.72 -5.19 22.07
CA VAL A 262 2.42 -5.75 21.67
C VAL A 262 2.56 -7.24 21.35
N LEU A 263 3.57 -7.65 20.59
CA LEU A 263 3.84 -9.05 20.28
C LEU A 263 4.06 -9.90 21.54
N ALA A 264 4.81 -9.37 22.50
CA ALA A 264 5.15 -10.08 23.73
C ALA A 264 3.97 -10.18 24.73
N LEU A 265 3.17 -9.12 24.86
CA LEU A 265 2.20 -8.99 25.96
C LEU A 265 0.74 -9.21 25.57
N ASP A 266 0.35 -8.96 24.32
CA ASP A 266 -1.05 -9.11 23.92
C ASP A 266 -1.47 -10.59 23.97
N THR A 267 -2.69 -10.90 24.38
CA THR A 267 -3.19 -12.28 24.45
C THR A 267 -3.91 -12.71 23.17
N ALA A 268 -4.39 -11.77 22.36
CA ALA A 268 -5.17 -12.06 21.18
C ALA A 268 -4.26 -12.42 19.99
N ALA A 269 -4.48 -13.60 19.40
CA ALA A 269 -3.71 -14.07 18.24
C ALA A 269 -3.85 -13.13 17.03
N THR A 270 -5.02 -12.53 16.83
CA THR A 270 -5.27 -11.53 15.77
C THR A 270 -4.39 -10.30 15.93
N VAL A 271 -4.29 -9.75 17.14
CA VAL A 271 -3.44 -8.59 17.43
C VAL A 271 -1.97 -8.93 17.22
N ARG A 272 -1.50 -10.09 17.72
CA ARG A 272 -0.12 -10.55 17.48
C ARG A 272 0.17 -10.72 15.99
N SER A 273 -0.78 -11.23 15.21
CA SER A 273 -0.63 -11.38 13.76
C SER A 273 -0.49 -10.03 13.06
N SER A 274 -1.32 -9.06 13.41
CA SER A 274 -1.27 -7.70 12.88
C SER A 274 0.00 -6.96 13.31
N ALA A 275 0.44 -7.16 14.55
CA ALA A 275 1.69 -6.61 15.06
C ALA A 275 2.92 -7.21 14.34
N LEU A 276 2.90 -8.51 14.02
CA LEU A 276 3.97 -9.14 13.25
C LEU A 276 4.01 -8.63 11.80
N TYR A 277 2.84 -8.41 11.19
CA TYR A 277 2.74 -7.73 9.90
C TYR A 277 3.36 -6.33 9.96
N ALA A 278 2.98 -5.52 10.95
CA ALA A 278 3.49 -4.18 11.15
C ALA A 278 5.00 -4.14 11.37
N LEU A 279 5.53 -5.04 12.21
CA LEU A 279 6.96 -5.22 12.42
C LEU A 279 7.68 -5.54 11.11
N GLY A 280 7.12 -6.48 10.34
CA GLY A 280 7.64 -6.88 9.04
C GLY A 280 7.70 -5.73 8.04
N CYS A 281 6.66 -4.91 7.95
CA CYS A 281 6.65 -3.72 7.10
C CYS A 281 7.68 -2.68 7.55
N LEU A 282 7.90 -2.54 8.86
CA LEU A 282 8.81 -1.57 9.43
C LEU A 282 10.29 -1.92 9.23
N VAL A 283 10.65 -3.21 9.31
CA VAL A 283 12.07 -3.63 9.40
C VAL A 283 12.62 -4.26 8.12
N ARG A 284 11.77 -4.79 7.22
CA ARG A 284 12.24 -5.32 5.93
C ARG A 284 12.88 -4.22 5.10
N ARG A 285 13.99 -4.56 4.43
CA ARG A 285 14.81 -3.65 3.63
C ARG A 285 15.30 -2.40 4.37
N PHE A 286 15.30 -2.42 5.72
CA PHE A 286 15.73 -1.29 6.54
C PHE A 286 16.74 -1.71 7.62
N PRO A 287 18.04 -1.75 7.31
CA PRO A 287 19.08 -2.25 8.22
C PRO A 287 19.10 -1.61 9.61
N LEU A 288 18.86 -0.29 9.70
CA LEU A 288 18.82 0.41 10.98
C LEU A 288 17.67 -0.06 11.87
N ALA A 289 16.47 -0.28 11.29
CA ALA A 289 15.35 -0.82 12.03
C ALA A 289 15.57 -2.29 12.43
N GLN A 290 16.23 -3.10 11.59
CA GLN A 290 16.62 -4.46 11.95
C GLN A 290 17.62 -4.50 13.11
N ARG A 291 18.59 -3.57 13.12
CA ARG A 291 19.52 -3.43 14.24
C ARG A 291 18.76 -3.16 15.54
N GLN A 292 17.88 -2.15 15.53
CA GLN A 292 17.08 -1.81 16.70
C GLN A 292 16.18 -2.97 17.13
N PHE A 293 15.60 -3.71 16.18
CA PHE A 293 14.82 -4.91 16.47
C PHE A 293 15.64 -5.99 17.18
N VAL A 294 16.86 -6.28 16.72
CA VAL A 294 17.75 -7.27 17.36
C VAL A 294 18.22 -6.77 18.73
N ASP A 295 18.68 -5.52 18.83
CA ASP A 295 19.19 -4.90 20.06
C ASP A 295 18.12 -4.85 21.17
N GLN A 296 16.85 -4.68 20.80
CA GLN A 296 15.72 -4.69 21.73
C GLN A 296 15.20 -6.11 22.06
N GLY A 297 15.95 -7.15 21.74
CA GLY A 297 15.60 -8.54 22.05
C GLY A 297 14.47 -9.10 21.20
N GLY A 298 14.23 -8.54 20.02
CA GLY A 298 13.11 -8.92 19.16
C GLY A 298 13.12 -10.40 18.75
N LEU A 299 14.30 -11.00 18.56
CA LEU A 299 14.41 -12.44 18.30
C LEU A 299 13.94 -13.30 19.47
N ALA A 300 14.17 -12.87 20.72
CA ALA A 300 13.66 -13.59 21.89
C ALA A 300 12.12 -13.53 21.95
N VAL A 301 11.53 -12.38 21.62
CA VAL A 301 10.08 -12.23 21.49
C VAL A 301 9.53 -13.17 20.42
N LEU A 302 10.15 -13.22 19.23
CA LEU A 302 9.73 -14.11 18.15
C LEU A 302 9.80 -15.59 18.54
N VAL A 303 10.88 -16.01 19.21
CA VAL A 303 11.04 -17.38 19.70
C VAL A 303 9.99 -17.74 20.75
N SER A 304 9.61 -16.81 21.64
CA SER A 304 8.55 -17.06 22.62
C SER A 304 7.17 -17.34 21.98
N LEU A 305 6.95 -16.93 20.73
CA LEU A 305 5.74 -17.27 19.97
C LEU A 305 5.71 -18.74 19.51
N PHE A 306 6.78 -19.51 19.73
CA PHE A 306 6.80 -20.94 19.46
C PHE A 306 6.26 -21.77 20.63
N ASP A 307 5.95 -21.12 21.76
CA ASP A 307 5.35 -21.76 22.92
C ASP A 307 3.83 -21.87 22.74
N GLY A 308 3.38 -22.97 22.13
CA GLY A 308 1.96 -23.29 21.94
C GLY A 308 1.66 -24.12 20.70
N ASP A 309 0.58 -24.90 20.78
CA ASP A 309 0.21 -25.91 19.78
C ASP A 309 -1.20 -25.71 19.15
N SER A 310 -1.75 -24.49 19.18
CA SER A 310 -3.03 -24.21 18.51
C SER A 310 -2.84 -23.94 17.00
N GLY A 311 -3.89 -24.20 16.21
CA GLY A 311 -3.85 -23.94 14.76
C GLY A 311 -3.68 -22.45 14.40
N GLU A 312 -4.21 -21.54 15.23
CA GLU A 312 -3.95 -20.09 15.09
C GLU A 312 -2.50 -19.74 15.38
N GLN A 313 -1.89 -20.40 16.38
CA GLN A 313 -0.47 -20.24 16.72
C GLN A 313 0.42 -20.73 15.58
N LEU A 314 0.06 -21.83 14.91
CA LEU A 314 0.80 -22.33 13.75
C LEU A 314 0.88 -21.28 12.63
N LYS A 315 -0.24 -20.63 12.29
CA LYS A 315 -0.24 -19.56 11.26
C LYS A 315 0.70 -18.43 11.64
N LEU A 316 0.73 -18.05 12.92
CA LEU A 316 1.65 -17.04 13.43
C LEU A 316 3.11 -17.52 13.35
N GLN A 317 3.40 -18.75 13.76
CA GLN A 317 4.74 -19.35 13.72
C GLN A 317 5.29 -19.41 12.28
N VAL A 318 4.46 -19.78 11.30
CA VAL A 318 4.85 -19.77 9.88
C VAL A 318 5.19 -18.35 9.43
N LYS A 319 4.39 -17.34 9.79
CA LYS A 319 4.72 -15.94 9.49
C LYS A 319 6.05 -15.50 10.11
N VAL A 320 6.38 -15.97 11.31
CA VAL A 320 7.67 -15.69 11.97
C VAL A 320 8.82 -16.34 11.20
N VAL A 321 8.65 -17.59 10.76
CA VAL A 321 9.65 -18.28 9.92
C VAL A 321 9.88 -17.51 8.62
N THR A 322 8.82 -17.15 7.89
CA THR A 322 8.92 -16.35 6.66
C THR A 322 9.59 -15.01 6.91
N PHE A 323 9.22 -14.33 8.01
CA PHE A 323 9.85 -13.06 8.36
C PHE A 323 11.36 -13.19 8.59
N ILE A 324 11.81 -14.20 9.36
CA ILE A 324 13.24 -14.42 9.60
C ILE A 324 13.96 -14.83 8.32
N ASP A 325 13.33 -15.66 7.48
CA ASP A 325 13.85 -16.04 6.17
C ASP A 325 14.08 -14.81 5.28
N ASP A 326 13.09 -13.91 5.19
CA ASP A 326 13.21 -12.64 4.44
C ASP A 326 14.43 -11.83 4.92
N LEU A 327 14.66 -11.73 6.23
CA LEU A 327 15.82 -11.00 6.77
C LEU A 327 17.15 -11.68 6.40
N ILE A 328 17.20 -13.00 6.36
CA ILE A 328 18.38 -13.76 5.95
C ILE A 328 18.64 -13.56 4.45
N VAL A 329 17.60 -13.66 3.63
CA VAL A 329 17.67 -13.44 2.18
C VAL A 329 18.14 -12.02 1.87
N GLU A 330 17.63 -10.99 2.54
CA GLU A 330 18.08 -9.60 2.37
C GLU A 330 19.59 -9.41 2.62
N ARG A 331 20.16 -10.14 3.59
CA ARG A 331 21.62 -10.12 3.87
C ARG A 331 22.41 -10.82 2.79
N GLN A 332 21.89 -11.93 2.27
CA GLN A 332 22.54 -12.67 1.18
C GLN A 332 22.52 -11.85 -0.10
N ASP A 333 21.37 -11.25 -0.42
CA ASP A 333 21.19 -10.29 -1.51
C ASP A 333 22.22 -9.16 -1.43
N ALA A 334 22.34 -8.48 -0.28
CA ALA A 334 23.34 -7.42 -0.09
C ALA A 334 24.80 -7.88 -0.29
N LYS A 335 25.12 -9.15 0.05
CA LYS A 335 26.46 -9.73 -0.21
C LYS A 335 26.65 -9.98 -1.71
N MET A 336 25.64 -10.52 -2.40
CA MET A 336 25.69 -10.81 -3.83
C MET A 336 25.81 -9.52 -4.64
N THR A 337 25.01 -8.49 -4.34
CA THR A 337 25.10 -7.18 -5.00
C THR A 337 26.50 -6.58 -4.89
N GLN A 338 27.16 -6.69 -3.73
CA GLN A 338 28.53 -6.20 -3.59
C GLN A 338 29.53 -6.99 -4.46
N LEU A 339 29.39 -8.32 -4.52
CA LEU A 339 30.27 -9.15 -5.34
C LEU A 339 30.12 -8.85 -6.84
N GLU A 340 28.88 -8.66 -7.30
CA GLU A 340 28.56 -8.30 -8.69
C GLU A 340 29.09 -6.91 -9.03
N ALA A 341 28.94 -5.93 -8.13
CA ALA A 341 29.49 -4.60 -8.31
C ALA A 341 31.02 -4.59 -8.39
N LEU A 342 31.70 -5.54 -7.73
CA LEU A 342 33.15 -5.71 -7.82
C LEU A 342 33.57 -6.39 -9.14
N SER A 343 32.81 -7.37 -9.63
CA SER A 343 33.14 -8.09 -10.87
C SER A 343 32.81 -7.30 -12.14
N ASN A 344 31.78 -6.45 -12.08
CA ASN A 344 31.30 -5.69 -13.22
C ASN A 344 32.01 -4.32 -13.32
N ASN A 345 32.02 -3.75 -14.52
CA ASN A 345 32.44 -2.36 -14.76
C ASN A 345 31.37 -1.35 -14.31
N GLU A 346 30.74 -1.58 -13.16
CA GLU A 346 29.79 -0.65 -12.55
C GLU A 346 30.44 0.67 -12.16
N THR A 347 29.61 1.70 -11.98
CA THR A 347 30.09 3.03 -11.63
C THR A 347 30.70 3.04 -10.22
N SER A 348 31.61 3.99 -9.95
CA SER A 348 32.17 4.14 -8.60
C SER A 348 31.10 4.47 -7.54
N ALA A 349 29.93 4.98 -7.93
CA ALA A 349 28.85 5.31 -7.02
C ALA A 349 28.09 4.05 -6.58
N GLU A 350 27.69 3.20 -7.53
CA GLU A 350 26.99 1.93 -7.27
C GLU A 350 27.84 1.00 -6.39
N LYS A 351 29.15 0.91 -6.65
CA LYS A 351 30.07 0.13 -5.81
C LYS A 351 30.08 0.60 -4.35
N LYS A 352 30.08 1.93 -4.13
CA LYS A 352 30.06 2.53 -2.78
C LYS A 352 28.71 2.31 -2.09
N GLU A 353 27.62 2.41 -2.82
CA GLU A 353 26.28 2.16 -2.30
C GLU A 353 26.13 0.69 -1.86
N ALA A 354 26.53 -0.25 -2.71
CA ALA A 354 26.50 -1.69 -2.40
C ALA A 354 27.38 -2.03 -1.18
N GLU A 355 28.57 -1.41 -1.09
CA GLU A 355 29.46 -1.57 0.07
C GLU A 355 28.84 -1.03 1.37
N GLU A 356 28.25 0.18 1.34
CA GLU A 356 27.63 0.77 2.53
C GLU A 356 26.38 -0.02 2.95
N ARG A 357 25.55 -0.47 1.99
CA ARG A 357 24.41 -1.35 2.27
C ARG A 357 24.86 -2.62 2.99
N LEU A 358 25.87 -3.31 2.49
CA LEU A 358 26.37 -4.51 3.15
C LEU A 358 26.95 -4.22 4.54
N LYS A 359 27.68 -3.12 4.68
CA LYS A 359 28.25 -2.69 5.96
C LYS A 359 27.15 -2.44 6.99
N GLN A 360 26.03 -1.85 6.62
CA GLN A 360 24.88 -1.66 7.51
C GLN A 360 24.28 -3.01 7.96
N TYR A 361 24.10 -3.96 7.03
CA TYR A 361 23.61 -5.30 7.38
C TYR A 361 24.58 -6.07 8.29
N LYS A 362 25.89 -5.93 8.09
CA LYS A 362 26.92 -6.55 8.95
C LYS A 362 26.90 -6.04 10.39
N GLN A 363 26.39 -4.83 10.64
CA GLN A 363 26.23 -4.29 12.00
C GLN A 363 25.06 -4.93 12.75
N VAL A 364 24.16 -5.60 12.04
CA VAL A 364 23.08 -6.37 12.67
C VAL A 364 23.60 -7.76 12.95
N GLU A 365 23.85 -8.10 14.23
CA GLU A 365 24.37 -9.41 14.65
C GLU A 365 23.33 -10.56 14.53
N LEU A 366 22.54 -10.59 13.44
CA LEU A 366 21.38 -11.48 13.29
C LEU A 366 21.76 -12.96 13.41
N GLU A 367 22.74 -13.42 12.62
CA GLU A 367 23.12 -14.84 12.57
C GLU A 367 23.62 -15.34 13.93
N LYS A 368 24.41 -14.52 14.63
CA LYS A 368 24.90 -14.81 15.98
C LYS A 368 23.75 -14.91 16.97
N THR A 369 22.84 -13.93 16.98
CA THR A 369 21.69 -13.95 17.90
C THR A 369 20.72 -15.09 17.59
N LEU A 370 20.52 -15.46 16.32
CA LEU A 370 19.71 -16.63 15.93
C LEU A 370 20.29 -17.93 16.49
N GLN A 371 21.61 -18.08 16.49
CA GLN A 371 22.30 -19.23 17.10
C GLN A 371 22.13 -19.23 18.62
N GLU A 372 22.33 -18.08 19.28
CA GLU A 372 22.16 -17.93 20.73
C GLU A 372 20.74 -18.21 21.21
N LYS A 373 19.73 -17.97 20.36
CA LYS A 373 18.32 -18.25 20.64
C LYS A 373 17.85 -19.62 20.12
N GLU A 374 18.78 -20.49 19.72
CA GLU A 374 18.51 -21.86 19.28
C GLU A 374 17.45 -21.94 18.16
N TRP A 375 17.40 -20.94 17.28
CA TRP A 375 16.36 -20.78 16.27
C TRP A 375 16.16 -22.06 15.43
N CYS A 376 17.25 -22.70 15.00
CA CYS A 376 17.20 -23.94 14.22
C CYS A 376 16.47 -25.07 14.96
N GLN A 377 16.58 -25.15 16.29
CA GLN A 377 15.90 -26.17 17.08
C GLN A 377 14.38 -25.93 17.11
N HIS A 378 13.96 -24.66 17.29
CA HIS A 378 12.56 -24.26 17.22
C HIS A 378 11.96 -24.55 15.84
N LEU A 379 12.69 -24.22 14.76
CA LEU A 379 12.27 -24.50 13.38
C LEU A 379 12.12 -26.00 13.12
N VAL A 380 13.11 -26.82 13.52
CA VAL A 380 13.04 -28.28 13.34
C VAL A 380 11.88 -28.88 14.14
N LYS A 381 11.63 -28.40 15.35
CA LYS A 381 10.50 -28.83 16.19
C LYS A 381 9.17 -28.52 15.49
N LEU A 382 9.01 -27.32 14.95
CA LEU A 382 7.84 -26.91 14.18
C LEU A 382 7.61 -27.82 12.97
N LEU A 383 8.65 -28.01 12.14
CA LEU A 383 8.57 -28.84 10.93
C LEU A 383 8.22 -30.30 11.23
N LYS A 384 8.80 -30.87 12.29
CA LYS A 384 8.45 -32.23 12.73
C LYS A 384 7.00 -32.36 13.15
N ARG A 385 6.46 -31.37 13.88
CA ARG A 385 5.06 -31.34 14.30
C ARG A 385 4.13 -31.37 13.08
N GLU A 386 4.41 -30.56 12.07
CA GLU A 386 3.62 -30.50 10.83
C GLU A 386 3.74 -31.75 9.97
N LEU A 387 4.91 -32.39 9.95
CA LEU A 387 5.07 -33.65 9.23
C LEU A 387 4.30 -34.79 9.90
N LEU A 388 4.31 -34.83 11.23
CA LEU A 388 3.60 -35.84 12.02
C LEU A 388 2.08 -35.67 11.96
N SER A 389 1.57 -34.43 12.01
CA SER A 389 0.14 -34.16 11.91
C SER A 389 -0.45 -34.61 10.56
N LYS A 390 0.30 -34.44 9.47
CA LYS A 390 -0.08 -34.95 8.14
C LYS A 390 -0.06 -36.47 8.06
N SER A 391 0.94 -37.12 8.65
CA SER A 391 1.06 -38.60 8.64
C SER A 391 -0.01 -39.35 9.46
N MET A 392 -0.77 -38.67 10.31
CA MET A 392 -1.88 -39.27 11.09
C MET A 392 -3.26 -39.05 10.45
N LEU A 393 -3.32 -38.30 9.35
CA LEU A 393 -4.54 -38.08 8.55
C LEU A 393 -4.60 -39.00 7.32
N ASP A 394 -3.50 -39.69 7.01
CA ASP A 394 -3.37 -40.76 6.02
C ASP A 394 -3.36 -42.12 6.73
#